data_AF-V4JJT0-F1
#
_entry.id   AF-V4JJT0-F1
#
_cell.length_a   1.000
_cell.length_b   1.000
_cell.length_c   1.000
_cell.angle_alpha   90.00
_cell.angle_beta   90.00
_cell.angle_gamma   90.00
#
_symmetry.space_group_name_H-M   'P 1'
#
loop_
_entity.id
_entity.type
_entity.pdbx_description
1 polymer ?
#
loop_
_entity_poly.entity_id
_entity_poly.type
_entity_poly.pdbx_seq_one_letter_code
_entity_poly.pdbx_strand_id
1 'polypeptide(L)'
;MTAPRVDEASRFIGSEVVDDFGRSLGVLVAIESGVDGRITNIIVKVADKSLEVIEGERVRVFEGKLTVTPEWKYEILEVIDNLERAYKRKKAIEGISSRNELPSVVVDPIKKRLEEEIRSLRVKADEVRKLVSSRISEVETEELKVARAVASVGISYFSGEVSERSYTQSMNHLKKLQEALGEEKRTAKELLEKLEKVLQLASEGESQKQVTPVQVQQAPATSQPQAVVVKVEG
;
A
#
# COMPACT_ATOMS: atom_id res chain seq x y z
N MET A 1 4.72 9.19 3.19
CA MET A 1 5.15 9.57 4.56
C MET A 1 6.61 9.95 4.47
N THR A 2 7.05 11.03 5.13
CA THR A 2 8.43 11.52 4.97
C THR A 2 9.25 11.10 6.18
N ALA A 3 10.36 10.38 5.94
CA ALA A 3 11.30 10.02 6.98
C ALA A 3 11.95 11.28 7.59
N PRO A 4 12.22 11.30 8.91
CA PRO A 4 12.87 12.42 9.56
C PRO A 4 14.33 12.49 9.10
N ARG A 5 14.91 13.69 9.21
CA ARG A 5 16.35 13.86 9.04
C ARG A 5 17.10 13.52 10.32
N VAL A 6 18.40 13.22 10.18
CA VAL A 6 19.24 12.81 11.31
C VAL A 6 19.29 13.87 12.43
N ASP A 7 19.30 15.16 12.08
CA ASP A 7 19.26 16.27 13.03
C ASP A 7 17.98 16.26 13.87
N GLU A 8 16.84 15.94 13.27
CA GLU A 8 15.58 15.78 13.99
C GLU A 8 15.54 14.50 14.84
N ALA A 9 16.03 13.39 14.29
CA ALA A 9 15.91 12.07 14.90
C ALA A 9 16.93 11.81 16.02
N SER A 10 18.09 12.47 15.97
CA SER A 10 19.20 12.27 16.93
C SER A 10 18.80 12.51 18.39
N ARG A 11 17.83 13.39 18.65
CA ARG A 11 17.29 13.66 19.99
C ARG A 11 16.61 12.45 20.64
N PHE A 12 16.26 11.43 19.86
CA PHE A 12 15.61 10.21 20.33
C PHE A 12 16.60 9.09 20.66
N ILE A 13 17.92 9.30 20.51
CA ILE A 13 18.91 8.30 20.93
C ILE A 13 18.77 8.07 22.44
N GLY A 14 18.74 6.80 22.84
CA GLY A 14 18.45 6.35 24.20
C GLY A 14 16.96 6.32 24.57
N SER A 15 16.07 6.77 23.68
CA SER A 15 14.62 6.73 23.90
C SER A 15 13.99 5.44 23.39
N GLU A 16 12.81 5.13 23.91
CA GLU A 16 11.97 4.04 23.41
C GLU A 16 11.50 4.30 21.98
N VAL A 17 11.61 3.28 21.13
CA VAL A 17 11.05 3.25 19.78
C VAL A 17 9.77 2.45 19.82
N VAL A 18 8.71 2.97 19.21
CA VAL A 18 7.41 2.30 19.15
C VAL A 18 7.01 2.01 17.72
N ASP A 19 6.11 1.07 17.50
CA ASP A 19 5.47 0.88 16.20
C ASP A 19 4.18 1.70 16.05
N ASP A 20 3.58 1.62 14.86
CA ASP A 20 2.31 2.29 14.53
C ASP A 20 1.13 1.89 15.42
N PHE A 21 1.25 0.81 16.20
CA PHE A 21 0.22 0.29 17.09
C PHE A 21 0.59 0.52 18.57
N GLY A 22 1.61 1.34 18.84
CA GLY A 22 2.04 1.73 20.18
C GLY A 22 2.83 0.67 20.93
N ARG A 23 3.31 -0.39 20.25
CA ARG A 23 4.13 -1.43 20.87
C ARG A 23 5.58 -1.00 20.90
N SER A 24 6.25 -1.27 22.02
CA SER A 24 7.68 -1.03 22.16
C SER A 24 8.47 -1.99 21.28
N LEU A 25 9.36 -1.44 20.45
CA LEU A 25 10.33 -2.20 19.67
C LEU A 25 11.70 -2.27 20.36
N GLY A 26 11.92 -1.45 21.40
CA GLY A 26 13.17 -1.40 22.15
C GLY A 26 13.70 0.03 22.28
N VAL A 27 15.02 0.14 22.47
CA VAL A 27 15.69 1.43 22.70
C VAL A 27 16.53 1.80 21.49
N LEU A 28 16.39 3.03 20.99
CA LEU A 28 17.24 3.54 19.92
C LEU A 28 18.68 3.70 20.41
N VAL A 29 19.64 3.07 19.74
CA VAL A 29 21.06 3.14 20.12
C VAL A 29 21.87 3.98 19.15
N ALA A 30 21.60 3.87 17.85
CA ALA A 30 22.34 4.60 16.83
C ALA A 30 21.45 4.91 15.61
N ILE A 31 21.88 5.92 14.86
CA ILE A 31 21.28 6.34 13.59
C ILE A 31 22.40 6.39 12.56
N GLU A 32 22.21 5.69 11.45
CA GLU A 32 23.07 5.78 10.28
C GLU A 32 22.41 6.73 9.28
N SER A 33 23.20 7.63 8.70
CA SER A 33 22.69 8.63 7.75
C SER A 33 23.69 8.92 6.65
N GLY A 34 23.16 9.30 5.48
CA GLY A 34 23.94 9.82 4.38
C GLY A 34 24.41 11.25 4.63
N VAL A 35 25.36 11.72 3.81
CA VAL A 35 25.87 13.10 3.86
C VAL A 35 24.80 14.16 3.61
N ASP A 36 23.66 13.78 3.01
CA ASP A 36 22.50 14.65 2.75
C ASP A 36 21.53 14.72 3.95
N GLY A 37 21.89 14.08 5.07
CA GLY A 37 21.11 14.03 6.31
C GLY A 37 19.94 13.06 6.28
N ARG A 38 19.74 12.29 5.20
CA ARG A 38 18.72 11.23 5.17
C ARG A 38 19.17 10.05 6.00
N ILE A 39 18.27 9.57 6.85
CA ILE A 39 18.49 8.36 7.64
C ILE A 39 18.47 7.17 6.69
N THR A 40 19.54 6.37 6.70
CA THR A 40 19.60 5.10 5.99
C THR A 40 19.07 3.98 6.88
N ASN A 41 19.50 3.95 8.14
CA ASN A 41 19.06 2.96 9.12
C ASN A 41 18.98 3.55 10.53
N ILE A 42 18.17 2.93 11.36
CA ILE A 42 18.24 3.06 12.82
C ILE A 42 18.61 1.71 13.42
N ILE A 43 19.35 1.74 14.53
CA ILE A 43 19.76 0.55 15.26
C ILE A 43 19.02 0.55 16.60
N VAL A 44 18.15 -0.43 16.79
CA VAL A 44 17.30 -0.59 17.98
C VAL A 44 17.78 -1.78 18.80
N LYS A 45 18.01 -1.56 20.09
CA LYS A 45 18.32 -2.64 21.04
C LYS A 45 17.01 -3.25 21.54
N VAL A 46 16.79 -4.51 21.18
CA VAL A 46 15.63 -5.30 21.60
C VAL A 46 15.97 -6.02 22.90
N ALA A 47 15.48 -5.45 24.01
CA ALA A 47 15.82 -5.90 25.37
C ALA A 47 17.36 -6.04 25.54
N ASP A 48 17.83 -7.08 26.23
CA ASP A 48 19.26 -7.44 26.28
C ASP A 48 19.56 -8.66 25.40
N LYS A 49 18.79 -8.83 24.33
CA LYS A 49 18.85 -10.01 23.45
C LYS A 49 19.60 -9.74 22.16
N SER A 50 19.27 -8.65 21.47
CA SER A 50 19.73 -8.41 20.10
C SER A 50 19.70 -6.93 19.70
N LEU A 51 20.44 -6.62 18.64
CA LEU A 51 20.31 -5.37 17.89
C LEU A 51 19.54 -5.66 16.61
N GLU A 52 18.55 -4.82 16.31
CA GLU A 52 17.81 -4.84 15.05
C GLU A 52 18.14 -3.58 14.26
N VAL A 53 18.38 -3.76 12.96
CA VAL A 53 18.62 -2.68 12.00
C VAL A 53 17.33 -2.47 11.23
N ILE A 54 16.80 -1.25 11.27
CA ILE A 54 15.53 -0.88 10.63
C ILE A 54 15.81 0.22 9.61
N GLU A 55 15.31 0.04 8.40
CA GLU A 55 15.47 1.00 7.31
C GLU A 55 14.83 2.36 7.62
N GLY A 56 15.55 3.43 7.29
CA GLY A 56 15.16 4.80 7.61
C GLY A 56 13.85 5.24 6.97
N GLU A 57 13.46 4.65 5.83
CA GLU A 57 12.20 4.97 5.13
C GLU A 57 10.95 4.60 5.94
N ARG A 58 11.09 3.66 6.87
CA ARG A 58 10.03 3.20 7.77
C ARG A 58 9.93 4.04 9.04
N VAL A 59 10.86 4.96 9.25
CA VAL A 59 10.96 5.76 10.48
C VAL A 59 10.18 7.05 10.33
N ARG A 60 9.45 7.45 11.37
CA ARG A 60 8.74 8.73 11.44
C ARG A 60 8.76 9.29 12.86
N VAL A 61 8.67 10.61 12.98
CA VAL A 61 8.37 11.24 14.27
C VAL A 61 6.86 11.45 14.34
N PHE A 62 6.21 10.84 15.31
CA PHE A 62 4.78 10.95 15.53
C PHE A 62 4.50 11.17 17.02
N GLU A 63 3.69 12.19 17.34
CA GLU A 63 3.34 12.56 18.73
C GLU A 63 4.56 12.69 19.67
N GLY A 64 5.67 13.23 19.14
CA GLY A 64 6.89 13.42 19.92
C GLY A 64 7.62 12.12 20.26
N LYS A 65 7.34 11.02 19.55
CA LYS A 65 8.06 9.74 19.66
C LYS A 65 8.65 9.33 18.32
N LEU A 66 9.70 8.53 18.36
CA LEU A 66 10.20 7.85 17.17
C LEU A 66 9.35 6.60 16.94
N THR A 67 8.62 6.61 15.83
CA THR A 67 7.70 5.55 15.44
C THR A 67 8.22 4.84 14.20
N VAL A 68 8.10 3.52 14.17
CA VAL A 68 8.46 2.68 13.04
C VAL A 68 7.20 2.08 12.43
N THR A 69 7.04 2.27 11.12
CA THR A 69 6.03 1.55 10.35
C THR A 69 6.48 0.10 10.15
N PRO A 70 5.66 -0.90 10.53
CA PRO A 70 5.98 -2.31 10.29
C PRO A 70 6.22 -2.59 8.81
N GLU A 71 7.12 -3.54 8.51
CA GLU A 71 7.56 -3.86 7.15
C GLU A 71 6.39 -4.17 6.22
N TRP A 72 5.50 -5.07 6.62
CA TRP A 72 4.31 -5.44 5.86
C TRP A 72 3.43 -4.23 5.49
N LYS A 73 3.35 -3.23 6.40
CA LYS A 73 2.54 -2.02 6.23
C LYS A 73 3.24 -1.03 5.30
N TYR A 74 4.56 -0.91 5.42
CA TYR A 74 5.37 -0.10 4.52
C TYR A 74 5.25 -0.60 3.08
N GLU A 75 5.50 -1.89 2.87
CA GLU A 75 5.48 -2.53 1.54
C GLU A 75 4.12 -2.37 0.84
N ILE A 76 3.01 -2.60 1.55
CA ILE A 76 1.68 -2.47 0.94
C ILE A 76 1.34 -1.02 0.60
N LEU A 77 1.71 -0.06 1.44
CA LEU A 77 1.50 1.35 1.17
C LEU A 77 2.32 1.82 -0.04
N GLU A 78 3.57 1.38 -0.13
CA GLU A 78 4.47 1.71 -1.23
C GLU A 78 3.95 1.17 -2.57
N VAL A 79 3.55 -0.11 -2.61
CA VAL A 79 2.99 -0.74 -3.81
C VAL A 79 1.70 -0.06 -4.24
N ILE A 80 0.80 0.24 -3.31
CA ILE A 80 -0.46 0.98 -3.59
C ILE A 80 -0.15 2.32 -4.24
N ASP A 81 0.74 3.11 -3.64
CA ASP A 81 1.08 4.46 -4.09
C ASP A 81 1.76 4.44 -5.47
N ASN A 82 2.63 3.45 -5.71
CA ASN A 82 3.28 3.25 -7.00
C ASN A 82 2.29 2.81 -8.09
N LEU A 83 1.35 1.91 -7.79
CA LEU A 83 0.29 1.50 -8.72
C LEU A 83 -0.64 2.68 -9.06
N GLU A 84 -1.09 3.45 -8.06
CA GLU A 84 -1.93 4.62 -8.27
C GLU A 84 -1.24 5.65 -9.19
N ARG A 85 0.06 5.91 -8.97
CA ARG A 85 0.86 6.78 -9.85
C ARG A 85 0.97 6.22 -11.27
N ALA A 86 1.23 4.92 -11.40
CA ALA A 86 1.36 4.28 -12.70
C ALA A 86 0.05 4.32 -13.50
N TYR A 87 -1.10 4.09 -12.87
CA TYR A 87 -2.41 4.18 -13.53
C TYR A 87 -2.80 5.61 -13.92
N LYS A 88 -2.47 6.61 -13.09
CA LYS A 88 -2.63 8.03 -13.47
C LYS A 88 -1.80 8.37 -14.72
N ARG A 89 -0.55 7.89 -14.78
CA ARG A 89 0.31 8.06 -15.96
C ARG A 89 -0.23 7.33 -17.19
N LYS A 90 -0.76 6.10 -17.03
CA LYS A 90 -1.36 5.32 -18.14
C LYS A 90 -2.51 6.10 -18.76
N LYS A 91 -3.41 6.61 -17.94
CA LYS A 91 -4.56 7.44 -18.39
C LYS A 91 -4.12 8.73 -19.09
N ALA A 92 -3.06 9.38 -18.60
CA ALA A 92 -2.52 10.58 -19.25
C ALA A 92 -1.95 10.27 -20.65
N ILE A 93 -1.19 9.18 -20.78
CA ILE A 93 -0.66 8.72 -22.07
C ILE A 93 -1.78 8.39 -23.04
N GLU A 94 -2.81 7.66 -22.60
CA GLU A 94 -4.00 7.36 -23.43
C GLU A 94 -4.75 8.63 -23.86
N GLY A 95 -4.82 9.63 -22.98
CA GLY A 95 -5.36 10.96 -23.29
C GLY A 95 -4.57 11.68 -24.40
N ILE A 96 -3.24 11.67 -24.33
CA ILE A 96 -2.36 12.27 -25.35
C ILE A 96 -2.50 11.52 -26.69
N SER A 97 -2.49 10.18 -26.65
CA SER A 97 -2.66 9.34 -27.86
C SER A 97 -4.01 9.59 -28.55
N SER A 98 -5.10 9.70 -27.79
CA SER A 98 -6.44 9.90 -28.36
C SER A 98 -6.63 11.28 -29.01
N ARG A 99 -5.89 12.30 -28.56
CA ARG A 99 -5.91 13.65 -29.13
C ARG A 99 -4.91 13.85 -30.26
N ASN A 100 -4.10 12.83 -30.55
CA ASN A 100 -3.06 12.86 -31.58
C ASN A 100 -2.08 14.04 -31.40
N GLU A 101 -1.86 14.46 -30.15
CA GLU A 101 -1.03 15.62 -29.77
C GLU A 101 0.47 15.36 -30.00
N LEU A 102 0.88 14.08 -29.97
CA LEU A 102 2.25 13.65 -30.18
C LEU A 102 2.31 12.50 -31.21
N PRO A 103 3.39 12.42 -32.01
CA PRO A 103 3.62 11.28 -32.91
C PRO A 103 3.70 9.95 -32.16
N SER A 104 3.12 8.89 -32.74
CA SER A 104 3.13 7.53 -32.17
C SER A 104 4.54 7.01 -31.88
N VAL A 105 5.50 7.33 -32.74
CA VAL A 105 6.93 6.97 -32.56
C VAL A 105 7.53 7.47 -31.23
N VAL A 106 6.97 8.55 -30.64
CA VAL A 106 7.37 9.08 -29.34
C VAL A 106 6.56 8.46 -28.20
N VAL A 107 5.25 8.25 -28.41
CA VAL A 107 4.33 7.81 -27.35
C VAL A 107 4.41 6.30 -27.11
N ASP A 108 4.54 5.49 -28.15
CA ASP A 108 4.53 4.03 -28.06
C ASP A 108 5.66 3.46 -27.19
N PRO A 109 6.92 3.93 -27.27
CA PRO A 109 7.98 3.47 -26.37
C PRO A 109 7.71 3.80 -24.90
N ILE A 110 7.16 4.99 -24.61
CA ILE A 110 6.83 5.43 -23.25
C ILE A 110 5.71 4.55 -22.69
N LYS A 111 4.67 4.31 -23.51
CA LYS A 111 3.57 3.43 -23.16
C LYS A 111 4.06 2.02 -22.83
N LYS A 112 4.88 1.43 -23.69
CA LYS A 112 5.43 0.08 -23.51
C LYS A 112 6.23 -0.02 -22.20
N ARG A 113 7.10 0.95 -21.93
CA ARG A 113 7.86 1.01 -20.66
C ARG A 113 6.94 1.07 -19.45
N LEU A 114 5.91 1.92 -19.49
CA LEU A 114 4.96 2.03 -18.39
C LEU A 114 4.17 0.73 -18.16
N GLU A 115 3.78 0.03 -19.24
CA GLU A 115 3.12 -1.27 -19.14
C GLU A 115 4.01 -2.34 -18.50
N GLU A 116 5.31 -2.33 -18.79
CA GLU A 116 6.30 -3.20 -18.15
C GLU A 116 6.45 -2.87 -16.65
N GLU A 117 6.54 -1.59 -16.30
CA GLU A 117 6.57 -1.12 -14.90
C GLU A 117 5.30 -1.54 -14.13
N ILE A 118 4.12 -1.37 -14.74
CA ILE A 118 2.85 -1.83 -14.15
C ILE A 118 2.84 -3.35 -13.94
N ARG A 119 3.37 -4.13 -14.90
CA ARG A 119 3.45 -5.59 -14.76
C ARG A 119 4.34 -5.99 -13.60
N SER A 120 5.49 -5.34 -13.43
CA SER A 120 6.37 -5.57 -12.27
C SER A 120 5.68 -5.21 -10.95
N LEU A 121 4.98 -4.07 -10.89
CA LEU A 121 4.23 -3.67 -9.69
C LEU A 121 3.11 -4.65 -9.34
N ARG A 122 2.46 -5.28 -10.33
CA ARG A 122 1.46 -6.33 -10.09
C ARG A 122 2.07 -7.59 -9.46
N VAL A 123 3.26 -7.98 -9.89
CA VAL A 123 3.99 -9.10 -9.25
C VAL A 123 4.34 -8.75 -7.80
N LYS A 124 4.89 -7.55 -7.55
CA LYS A 124 5.17 -7.08 -6.18
C LYS A 124 3.88 -7.03 -5.35
N ALA A 125 2.74 -6.64 -5.93
CA ALA A 125 1.45 -6.66 -5.24
C ALA A 125 1.00 -8.07 -4.81
N ASP A 126 1.27 -9.10 -5.61
CA ASP A 126 1.00 -10.50 -5.22
C ASP A 126 1.88 -10.96 -4.06
N GLU A 127 3.16 -10.59 -4.06
CA GLU A 127 4.10 -10.90 -2.97
C GLU A 127 3.68 -10.23 -1.67
N VAL A 128 3.40 -8.92 -1.73
CA VAL A 128 2.98 -8.15 -0.56
C VAL A 128 1.63 -8.62 -0.04
N ARG A 129 0.69 -9.03 -0.90
CA ARG A 129 -0.58 -9.64 -0.47
C ARG A 129 -0.34 -10.87 0.40
N LYS A 130 0.62 -11.74 0.03
CA LYS A 130 0.99 -12.92 0.81
C LYS A 130 1.63 -12.52 2.13
N LEU A 131 2.53 -11.54 2.12
CA LEU A 131 3.17 -10.99 3.33
C LEU A 131 2.11 -10.48 4.32
N VAL A 132 1.16 -9.65 3.87
CA VAL A 132 0.11 -9.11 4.75
C VAL A 132 -0.86 -10.21 5.22
N SER A 133 -1.19 -11.17 4.37
CA SER A 133 -2.04 -12.33 4.76
C SER A 133 -1.36 -13.22 5.80
N SER A 134 -0.05 -13.46 5.66
CA SER A 134 0.74 -14.16 6.67
C SER A 134 0.71 -13.41 7.99
N ARG A 135 0.89 -12.08 7.94
CA ARG A 135 0.85 -11.24 9.14
C ARG A 135 -0.50 -11.30 9.85
N ILE A 136 -1.62 -11.29 9.12
CA ILE A 136 -2.95 -11.45 9.71
C ILE A 136 -3.05 -12.79 10.46
N SER A 137 -2.51 -13.87 9.89
CA SER A 137 -2.53 -15.20 10.52
C SER A 137 -1.67 -15.27 11.79
N GLU A 138 -0.52 -14.58 11.79
CA GLU A 138 0.33 -14.41 12.98
C GLU A 138 -0.40 -13.64 14.08
N VAL A 139 -1.05 -12.52 13.73
CA VAL A 139 -1.83 -11.71 14.67
C VAL A 139 -2.97 -12.54 15.27
N GLU A 140 -3.68 -13.33 14.48
CA GLU A 140 -4.72 -14.26 14.96
C GLU A 140 -4.17 -15.30 15.94
N THR A 141 -2.96 -15.81 15.67
CA THR A 141 -2.27 -16.72 16.59
C THR A 141 -1.93 -16.03 17.91
N GLU A 142 -1.46 -14.79 17.87
CA GLU A 142 -1.20 -14.00 19.08
C GLU A 142 -2.48 -13.65 19.85
N GLU A 143 -3.59 -13.32 19.16
CA GLU A 143 -4.90 -13.10 19.79
C GLU A 143 -5.34 -14.33 20.61
N LEU A 144 -5.13 -15.54 20.07
CA LEU A 144 -5.41 -16.79 20.80
C LEU A 144 -4.52 -16.98 22.04
N LYS A 145 -3.24 -16.61 21.95
CA LYS A 145 -2.32 -16.66 23.11
C LYS A 145 -2.76 -15.68 24.19
N VAL A 146 -3.16 -14.46 23.82
CA VAL A 146 -3.69 -13.46 24.74
C VAL A 146 -4.97 -13.97 25.41
N ALA A 147 -5.90 -14.55 24.65
CA ALA A 147 -7.14 -15.11 25.20
C ALA A 147 -6.86 -16.24 26.23
N ARG A 148 -5.89 -17.12 25.94
CA ARG A 148 -5.44 -18.16 26.88
C ARG A 148 -4.84 -17.55 28.15
N ALA A 149 -3.98 -16.54 28.01
CA ALA A 149 -3.36 -15.86 29.16
C ALA A 149 -4.42 -15.16 30.04
N VAL A 150 -5.42 -14.51 29.44
CA VAL A 150 -6.55 -13.92 30.15
C VAL A 150 -7.31 -14.99 30.96
N ALA A 151 -7.59 -16.15 30.34
CA ALA A 151 -8.27 -17.25 31.03
C ALA A 151 -7.43 -17.78 32.20
N SER A 152 -6.13 -18.02 32.00
CA SER A 152 -5.22 -18.50 33.06
C SER A 152 -5.14 -17.52 34.23
N VAL A 153 -4.97 -16.23 33.97
CA VAL A 153 -4.93 -15.18 35.00
C VAL A 153 -6.27 -15.09 35.73
N GLY A 154 -7.39 -15.23 35.02
CA GLY A 154 -8.73 -15.28 35.60
C GLY A 154 -8.92 -16.46 36.55
N ILE A 155 -8.53 -17.67 36.13
CA ILE A 155 -8.63 -18.89 36.95
C ILE A 155 -7.84 -18.72 38.25
N SER A 156 -6.56 -18.32 38.16
CA SER A 156 -5.71 -18.14 39.35
C SER A 156 -6.21 -17.03 40.28
N TYR A 157 -6.88 -16.00 39.76
CA TYR A 157 -7.51 -14.99 40.62
C TYR A 157 -8.73 -15.55 41.34
N PHE A 158 -9.65 -16.20 40.63
CA PHE A 158 -10.89 -16.73 41.22
C PHE A 158 -10.68 -17.95 42.12
N SER A 159 -9.58 -18.70 41.94
CA SER A 159 -9.16 -19.76 42.87
C SER A 159 -8.45 -19.21 44.13
N GLY A 160 -8.16 -17.90 44.18
CA GLY A 160 -7.47 -17.26 45.30
C GLY A 160 -5.94 -17.45 45.29
N GLU A 161 -5.35 -17.96 44.20
CA GLU A 161 -3.90 -18.12 44.05
C GLU A 161 -3.17 -16.78 43.81
N VAL A 162 -3.86 -15.79 43.25
CA VAL A 162 -3.28 -14.51 42.84
C VAL A 162 -4.04 -13.34 43.46
N SER A 163 -3.31 -12.33 43.92
CA SER A 163 -3.90 -11.10 44.49
C SER A 163 -4.66 -10.27 43.44
N GLU A 164 -5.64 -9.47 43.89
CA GLU A 164 -6.34 -8.52 43.04
C GLU A 164 -5.37 -7.55 42.32
N ARG A 165 -4.36 -7.05 43.03
CA ARG A 165 -3.33 -6.18 42.44
C ARG A 165 -2.63 -6.85 41.25
N SER A 166 -2.18 -8.08 41.43
CA SER A 166 -1.49 -8.85 40.38
C SER A 166 -2.41 -9.18 39.21
N TYR A 167 -3.68 -9.49 39.49
CA TYR A 167 -4.71 -9.70 38.49
C TYR A 167 -4.94 -8.44 37.65
N THR A 168 -5.20 -7.29 38.29
CA THR A 168 -5.45 -6.02 37.61
C THR A 168 -4.26 -5.60 36.75
N GLN A 169 -3.03 -5.72 37.26
CA GLN A 169 -1.83 -5.41 36.49
C GLN A 169 -1.71 -6.29 35.24
N SER A 170 -1.85 -7.60 35.39
CA SER A 170 -1.78 -8.56 34.28
C SER A 170 -2.85 -8.27 33.23
N MET A 171 -4.10 -8.05 33.67
CA MET A 171 -5.22 -7.71 32.78
C MET A 171 -4.99 -6.41 32.02
N ASN A 172 -4.38 -5.39 32.64
CA ASN A 172 -4.06 -4.14 31.95
C ASN A 172 -3.02 -4.34 30.82
N HIS A 173 -2.00 -5.17 31.04
CA HIS A 173 -1.04 -5.49 29.99
C HIS A 173 -1.68 -6.27 28.84
N LEU A 174 -2.51 -7.28 29.16
CA LEU A 174 -3.18 -8.12 28.16
C LEU A 174 -4.20 -7.32 27.34
N LYS A 175 -4.96 -6.41 27.96
CA LYS A 175 -5.91 -5.52 27.25
C LYS A 175 -5.20 -4.61 26.25
N LYS A 176 -4.11 -3.96 26.65
CA LYS A 176 -3.32 -3.10 25.74
C LYS A 176 -2.79 -3.88 24.54
N LEU A 177 -2.28 -5.09 24.77
CA LEU A 177 -1.82 -5.94 23.68
C LEU A 177 -2.97 -6.37 22.76
N GLN A 178 -4.13 -6.72 23.32
CA GLN A 178 -5.32 -7.08 22.56
C GLN A 178 -5.81 -5.93 21.67
N GLU A 179 -5.84 -4.71 22.20
CA GLU A 179 -6.20 -3.50 21.44
C GLU A 179 -5.23 -3.27 20.27
N ALA A 180 -3.91 -3.37 20.51
CA ALA A 180 -2.90 -3.22 19.46
C ALA A 180 -3.01 -4.30 18.36
N LEU A 181 -3.26 -5.56 18.74
CA LEU A 181 -3.46 -6.65 17.78
C LEU A 181 -4.73 -6.46 16.94
N GLY A 182 -5.83 -6.06 17.57
CA GLY A 182 -7.09 -5.79 16.88
C GLY A 182 -6.96 -4.65 15.85
N GLU A 183 -6.27 -3.59 16.23
CA GLU A 183 -6.00 -2.45 15.34
C GLU A 183 -5.04 -2.81 14.19
N GLU A 184 -4.02 -3.61 14.47
CA GLU A 184 -3.11 -4.14 13.44
C GLU A 184 -3.87 -4.97 12.41
N LYS A 185 -4.70 -5.91 12.87
CA LYS A 185 -5.51 -6.78 12.02
C LYS A 185 -6.51 -5.99 11.16
N ARG A 186 -7.18 -4.99 11.76
CA ARG A 186 -8.11 -4.10 11.06
C ARG A 186 -7.39 -3.34 9.95
N THR A 187 -6.26 -2.71 10.28
CA THR A 187 -5.44 -1.94 9.32
C THR A 187 -4.95 -2.83 8.18
N ALA A 188 -4.49 -4.05 8.47
CA ALA A 188 -4.02 -4.99 7.46
C ALA A 188 -5.13 -5.36 6.46
N LYS A 189 -6.35 -5.64 6.94
CA LYS A 189 -7.52 -5.95 6.09
C LYS A 189 -7.92 -4.76 5.22
N GLU A 190 -7.96 -3.55 5.80
CA GLU A 190 -8.29 -2.33 5.06
C GLU A 190 -7.29 -2.03 3.95
N LEU A 191 -5.99 -2.25 4.20
CA LEU A 191 -4.95 -2.05 3.19
C LEU A 191 -5.00 -3.12 2.09
N LEU A 192 -5.34 -4.37 2.41
CA LEU A 192 -5.60 -5.40 1.40
C LEU A 192 -6.78 -5.03 0.51
N GLU A 193 -7.89 -4.60 1.09
CA GLU A 193 -9.07 -4.15 0.33
C GLU A 193 -8.72 -2.95 -0.55
N LYS A 194 -7.91 -2.00 -0.04
CA LYS A 194 -7.42 -0.87 -0.84
C LYS A 194 -6.55 -1.34 -2.01
N LEU A 195 -5.63 -2.28 -1.78
CA LEU A 195 -4.79 -2.84 -2.84
C LEU A 195 -5.65 -3.50 -3.93
N GLU A 196 -6.66 -4.27 -3.56
CA GLU A 196 -7.59 -4.92 -4.50
C GLU A 196 -8.35 -3.89 -5.34
N LYS A 197 -8.88 -2.82 -4.71
CA LYS A 197 -9.54 -1.73 -5.43
C LYS A 197 -8.63 -1.06 -6.45
N VAL A 198 -7.37 -0.78 -6.07
CA VAL A 198 -6.39 -0.17 -6.98
C VAL A 198 -6.09 -1.09 -8.17
N LEU A 199 -5.98 -2.40 -7.93
CA LEU A 199 -5.78 -3.38 -8.99
C LEU A 199 -6.99 -3.49 -9.93
N GLN A 200 -8.22 -3.35 -9.42
CA GLN A 200 -9.46 -3.41 -10.21
C GLN A 200 -9.67 -2.17 -11.10
N LEU A 201 -9.33 -0.97 -10.61
CA LEU A 201 -9.38 0.26 -11.41
C LEU A 201 -8.48 0.19 -12.65
N ALA A 202 -7.47 -0.68 -12.64
CA ALA A 202 -6.60 -0.95 -13.78
C ALA A 202 -7.30 -1.70 -14.92
N SER A 203 -8.24 -2.60 -14.59
CA SER A 203 -8.94 -3.46 -15.54
C SER A 203 -10.11 -2.76 -16.23
N GLU A 204 -10.78 -1.83 -15.56
CA GLU A 204 -11.96 -1.14 -16.11
C GLU A 204 -11.61 -0.18 -17.26
N GLY A 205 -10.37 0.32 -17.32
CA GLY A 205 -9.85 1.07 -18.46
C GLY A 205 -9.68 0.25 -19.75
N GLU A 206 -9.67 -1.09 -19.65
CA GLU A 206 -9.50 -1.99 -20.80
C GLU A 206 -10.85 -2.42 -21.41
N SER A 207 -11.94 -2.42 -20.63
CA SER A 207 -13.26 -2.87 -21.08
C SER A 207 -14.07 -1.85 -21.89
N GLN A 208 -13.71 -0.56 -21.90
CA GLN A 208 -14.45 0.45 -22.68
C GLN A 208 -14.08 0.51 -24.17
N LYS A 209 -13.19 -0.37 -24.69
CA LYS A 209 -12.82 -0.40 -26.11
C LYS A 209 -13.57 -1.42 -26.98
N GLN A 210 -14.54 -2.18 -26.43
CA GLN A 210 -15.31 -3.16 -27.21
C GLN A 210 -16.81 -2.98 -27.05
N VAL A 211 -17.39 -1.92 -27.62
CA VAL A 211 -18.70 -2.00 -28.30
C VAL A 211 -18.99 -0.71 -29.07
N THR A 212 -18.77 -0.73 -30.38
CA THR A 212 -19.71 -0.10 -31.33
C THR A 212 -19.60 -0.81 -32.68
N PRO A 213 -20.65 -1.49 -33.17
CA PRO A 213 -20.69 -1.98 -34.54
C PRO A 213 -20.81 -0.80 -35.49
N VAL A 214 -19.98 -0.79 -36.53
CA VAL A 214 -20.03 0.18 -37.63
C VAL A 214 -21.33 -0.02 -38.41
N GLN A 215 -22.28 0.91 -38.30
CA GLN A 215 -23.36 1.06 -39.27
C GLN A 215 -22.85 1.87 -40.46
N VAL A 216 -22.70 1.19 -41.60
CA VAL A 216 -22.35 1.80 -42.88
C VAL A 216 -23.56 2.62 -43.36
N GLN A 217 -23.50 3.94 -43.23
CA GLN A 217 -24.47 4.85 -43.86
C GLN A 217 -24.04 5.08 -45.32
N GLN A 218 -24.89 4.64 -46.25
CA GLN A 218 -24.79 4.97 -47.67
C GLN A 218 -25.12 6.45 -47.90
N ALA A 219 -24.27 7.14 -48.66
CA ALA A 219 -24.47 8.54 -49.05
C ALA A 219 -25.58 8.70 -50.11
N PRO A 220 -26.33 9.81 -50.10
CA PRO A 220 -27.33 10.12 -51.12
C PRO A 220 -26.67 10.77 -52.36
N ALA A 221 -27.09 10.35 -53.56
CA ALA A 221 -26.70 10.97 -54.82
C ALA A 221 -27.75 11.99 -55.28
N THR A 222 -27.34 13.24 -55.51
CA THR A 222 -28.13 14.32 -56.12
C THR A 222 -27.61 14.68 -57.52
N SER A 223 -28.46 14.41 -58.51
CA SER A 223 -28.86 15.19 -59.71
C SER A 223 -27.87 16.06 -60.53
N GLN A 224 -27.68 15.61 -61.80
CA GLN A 224 -27.87 16.32 -63.10
C GLN A 224 -26.93 17.48 -63.54
N PRO A 225 -26.64 17.64 -64.87
CA PRO A 225 -27.62 18.11 -65.88
C PRO A 225 -27.61 17.45 -67.28
N GLN A 226 -28.63 17.84 -68.04
CA GLN A 226 -29.15 17.38 -69.34
C GLN A 226 -28.21 17.58 -70.55
N ALA A 227 -28.41 16.76 -71.59
CA ALA A 227 -28.34 17.21 -73.00
C ALA A 227 -29.27 16.38 -73.90
N VAL A 228 -29.93 17.10 -74.79
CA VAL A 228 -30.95 16.77 -75.81
C VAL A 228 -30.29 15.95 -76.95
N VAL A 229 -30.96 15.11 -77.75
CA VAL A 229 -31.43 15.44 -79.12
C VAL A 229 -31.89 14.15 -79.86
N VAL A 230 -33.16 14.19 -80.28
CA VAL A 230 -33.78 13.75 -81.56
C VAL A 230 -34.12 12.29 -81.85
N LYS A 231 -35.42 12.16 -82.10
CA LYS A 231 -36.24 11.09 -82.66
C LYS A 231 -35.98 10.93 -84.16
N VAL A 232 -35.81 9.70 -84.64
CA VAL A 232 -36.07 9.35 -86.05
C VAL A 232 -36.81 8.01 -86.08
N GLU A 233 -38.06 8.06 -86.56
CA GLU A 233 -38.85 6.91 -87.00
C GLU A 233 -38.41 6.48 -88.41
N GLY A 234 -38.50 5.18 -88.66
CA GLY A 234 -38.35 4.53 -89.96
C GLY A 234 -38.63 3.04 -89.81
#